data_AF-A0A662RR28-F1
#
_entry.id   AF-A0A662RR28-F1
#
_cell.length_a   1.000
_cell.length_b   1.000
_cell.length_c   1.000
_cell.angle_alpha   90.00
_cell.angle_beta   90.00
_cell.angle_gamma   90.00
#
_symmetry.space_group_name_H-M   'P 1'
#
loop_
_entity.id
_entity.type
_entity.pdbx_description
1 polymer ?
#
loop_
_entity_poly.entity_id
_entity_poly.type
_entity_poly.pdbx_seq_one_letter_code
_entity_poly.pdbx_strand_id
1 'polypeptide(L)'
;MPYGDIAHNFLKAMSDKFAERPEGTKTKFYVYGGIAQKGGMRKREFIEDAKKIVETRTSGTPGYNPDVGMPQGQRYLMPYMMNHTDIMVNADDLHWINNAAMQQCWDDMKRGIVLGLDDAHGLLEARLGKEVTPDTISHYMEVLNHALPGGAVIQEHMVETKPMLVNDSYAKIFTGDDDLADAVDRRFLLDINKEFAAGWEKPGEQADQLKEAIGKKIWQILWMPTVVGRMTDGGTMFRWVGMQV
;
A
#
# COMPACT_ATOMS: atom_id res chain seq x y z
N MET A 1 -29.50 -19.16 7.91
CA MET A 1 -28.80 -19.28 9.21
C MET A 1 -27.42 -18.68 9.03
N PRO A 2 -26.97 -17.76 9.91
CA PRO A 2 -25.61 -17.24 9.85
C PRO A 2 -24.58 -18.36 10.10
N TYR A 3 -23.32 -18.12 9.74
CA TYR A 3 -22.23 -19.06 10.02
C TYR A 3 -22.10 -19.30 11.54
N GLY A 4 -21.80 -20.53 11.94
CA GLY A 4 -21.80 -20.94 13.35
C GLY A 4 -20.79 -20.19 14.22
N ASP A 5 -19.68 -19.75 13.63
CA ASP A 5 -18.66 -18.94 14.30
C ASP A 5 -18.96 -17.44 14.17
N ILE A 6 -18.99 -16.74 15.30
CA ILE A 6 -19.22 -15.29 15.37
C ILE A 6 -18.06 -14.48 14.79
N ALA A 7 -16.83 -15.01 14.78
CA ALA A 7 -15.66 -14.34 14.21
C ALA A 7 -15.81 -14.14 12.69
N HIS A 8 -16.60 -14.98 12.03
CA HIS A 8 -16.78 -15.01 10.58
C HIS A 8 -18.23 -14.77 10.13
N ASN A 9 -19.13 -14.46 11.07
CA ASN A 9 -20.51 -14.13 10.74
C ASN A 9 -20.81 -12.64 10.94
N PHE A 10 -21.93 -12.18 10.37
CA PHE A 10 -22.33 -10.77 10.41
C PHE A 10 -23.08 -10.38 11.70
N LEU A 11 -23.39 -11.32 12.60
CA LEU A 11 -24.30 -11.06 13.73
C LEU A 11 -23.72 -10.03 14.69
N LYS A 12 -22.41 -10.07 14.96
CA LYS A 12 -21.75 -9.07 15.80
C LYS A 12 -21.92 -7.66 15.21
N ALA A 13 -21.53 -7.50 13.94
CA ALA A 13 -21.67 -6.22 13.24
C ALA A 13 -23.13 -5.72 13.18
N MET A 14 -24.11 -6.60 12.98
CA MET A 14 -25.52 -6.19 12.96
C MET A 14 -26.00 -5.75 14.35
N SER A 15 -25.61 -6.48 15.40
CA SER A 15 -25.99 -6.19 16.79
C SER A 15 -25.37 -4.89 17.29
N ASP A 16 -24.14 -4.59 16.88
CA ASP A 16 -23.43 -3.37 17.29
C ASP A 16 -23.88 -2.13 16.49
N LYS A 17 -24.47 -2.32 15.31
CA LYS A 17 -24.93 -1.23 14.44
C LYS A 17 -26.33 -0.75 14.81
N PHE A 18 -27.27 -1.68 14.94
CA PHE A 18 -28.70 -1.37 15.05
C PHE A 18 -29.19 -1.56 16.48
N ALA A 19 -30.18 -0.76 16.89
CA ALA A 19 -30.79 -0.91 18.20
C ALA A 19 -31.72 -2.14 18.25
N GLU A 20 -32.36 -2.46 17.13
CA GLU A 20 -33.18 -3.64 16.95
C GLU A 20 -32.31 -4.90 16.72
N ARG A 21 -32.90 -6.07 16.98
CA ARG A 21 -32.23 -7.35 16.70
C ARG A 21 -32.02 -7.54 15.19
N PRO A 22 -30.99 -8.31 14.76
CA PRO A 22 -30.70 -8.54 13.34
C PRO A 22 -31.85 -9.10 12.50
N GLU A 23 -32.76 -9.86 13.12
CA GLU A 23 -33.98 -10.41 12.49
C GLU A 23 -35.17 -9.42 12.45
N GLY A 24 -34.99 -8.22 13.02
CA GLY A 24 -36.02 -7.19 13.10
C GLY A 24 -36.46 -6.70 11.72
N THR A 25 -37.77 -6.63 11.50
CA THR A 25 -38.36 -6.21 10.21
C THR A 25 -38.93 -4.79 10.21
N LYS A 26 -38.82 -4.08 11.34
CA LYS A 26 -39.34 -2.72 11.54
C LYS A 26 -38.29 -1.87 12.25
N THR A 27 -38.23 -0.59 11.89
CA THR A 27 -37.39 0.42 12.56
C THR A 27 -38.05 1.80 12.44
N LYS A 28 -37.38 2.84 12.97
CA LYS A 28 -37.86 4.23 12.95
C LYS A 28 -37.13 5.05 11.88
N PHE A 29 -37.84 6.01 11.31
CA PHE A 29 -37.32 6.98 10.33
C PHE A 29 -37.75 8.40 10.72
N TYR A 30 -37.07 9.42 10.21
CA TYR A 30 -37.37 10.85 10.38
C TYR A 30 -37.28 11.38 11.82
N VAL A 31 -36.77 10.58 12.76
CA VAL A 31 -36.65 10.91 14.20
C VAL A 31 -35.23 11.26 14.64
N TYR A 32 -34.26 11.22 13.72
CA TYR A 32 -32.83 11.33 14.02
C TYR A 32 -32.28 12.76 13.92
N GLY A 33 -33.10 13.73 13.52
CA GLY A 33 -32.67 15.11 13.29
C GLY A 33 -31.67 15.25 12.14
N GLY A 34 -31.80 14.44 11.09
CA GLY A 34 -30.88 14.47 9.95
C GLY A 34 -29.45 14.11 10.35
N ILE A 35 -28.51 15.04 10.17
CA ILE A 35 -27.09 14.87 10.50
C ILE A 35 -26.76 15.16 11.98
N ALA A 36 -27.75 15.50 12.82
CA ALA A 36 -27.54 15.67 14.26
C ALA A 36 -27.21 14.34 14.96
N GLN A 37 -27.65 13.21 14.41
CA GLN A 37 -27.33 11.87 14.91
C GLN A 37 -25.82 11.56 14.91
N LYS A 38 -25.42 10.51 15.65
CA LYS A 38 -24.01 10.09 15.77
C LYS A 38 -23.34 9.89 14.41
N GLY A 39 -23.98 9.15 13.49
CA GLY A 39 -23.47 8.91 12.14
C GLY A 39 -23.41 10.14 11.23
N GLY A 40 -23.95 11.29 11.65
CA GLY A 40 -23.82 12.57 10.94
C GLY A 40 -22.63 13.43 11.40
N MET A 41 -21.78 12.93 12.32
CA MET A 41 -20.62 13.64 12.86
C MET A 41 -19.72 14.23 11.76
N ARG A 42 -19.28 13.42 10.79
CA ARG A 42 -18.40 13.86 9.70
C ARG A 42 -19.04 14.91 8.80
N LYS A 43 -20.34 14.79 8.55
CA LYS A 43 -21.06 15.76 7.73
C LYS A 43 -21.12 17.14 8.41
N ARG A 44 -21.19 17.19 9.74
CA ARG A 44 -21.10 18.44 10.51
C ARG A 44 -19.70 19.04 10.45
N GLU A 45 -18.66 18.23 10.58
CA GLU A 45 -17.26 18.65 10.37
C GLU A 45 -17.06 19.25 8.97
N PHE A 46 -17.58 18.61 7.92
CA PHE A 46 -17.47 19.10 6.54
C PHE A 46 -18.16 20.45 6.31
N ILE A 47 -19.27 20.72 7.01
CA ILE A 47 -19.95 22.03 6.96
C ILE A 47 -19.06 23.12 7.56
N GLU A 48 -18.40 22.86 8.69
CA GLU A 48 -17.51 23.84 9.31
C GLU A 48 -16.27 24.11 8.46
N ASP A 49 -15.68 23.09 7.85
CA ASP A 49 -14.54 23.28 6.95
C ASP A 49 -14.93 23.98 5.65
N ALA A 50 -16.13 23.75 5.13
CA ALA A 50 -16.64 24.45 3.97
C ALA A 50 -16.70 25.96 4.17
N LYS A 51 -17.03 26.44 5.37
CA LYS A 51 -17.03 27.87 5.70
C LYS A 51 -15.63 28.48 5.54
N LYS A 52 -14.61 27.83 6.11
CA LYS A 52 -13.20 28.25 5.98
C LYS A 52 -12.73 28.24 4.53
N ILE A 53 -13.16 27.23 3.75
CA ILE A 53 -12.85 27.14 2.32
C ILE A 53 -13.44 28.32 1.55
N VAL A 54 -14.68 28.70 1.83
CA VAL A 54 -15.34 29.83 1.14
C VAL A 54 -14.66 31.15 1.48
N GLU A 55 -14.32 31.37 2.75
CA GLU A 55 -13.61 32.57 3.22
C GLU A 55 -12.24 32.78 2.56
N THR A 56 -11.55 31.69 2.22
CA THR A 56 -10.20 31.74 1.63
C THR A 56 -10.21 31.86 0.10
N ARG A 57 -11.35 31.67 -0.56
CA ARG A 57 -11.47 31.79 -2.02
C ARG A 57 -11.66 33.24 -2.44
N THR A 58 -10.89 33.70 -3.42
CA THR A 58 -10.86 35.09 -3.92
C THR A 58 -12.24 35.69 -4.20
N SER A 59 -13.13 34.92 -4.83
CA SER A 59 -14.50 35.35 -5.19
C SER A 59 -15.57 34.80 -4.25
N GLY A 60 -15.18 34.14 -3.16
CA GLY A 60 -16.12 33.47 -2.24
C GLY A 60 -16.92 32.36 -2.92
N THR A 61 -16.38 31.68 -3.92
CA THR A 61 -17.08 30.59 -4.63
C THR A 61 -17.53 29.52 -3.62
N PRO A 62 -18.81 29.12 -3.60
CA PRO A 62 -19.38 28.27 -2.55
C PRO A 62 -18.69 26.90 -2.45
N GLY A 63 -18.63 26.37 -1.23
CA GLY A 63 -18.10 25.05 -0.88
C GLY A 63 -19.19 24.01 -0.65
N TYR A 64 -18.88 22.96 0.12
CA TYR A 64 -19.86 21.95 0.51
C TYR A 64 -21.04 22.60 1.26
N ASN A 65 -22.26 22.40 0.74
CA ASN A 65 -23.50 22.84 1.37
C ASN A 65 -24.56 21.74 1.19
N PRO A 66 -25.00 21.07 2.29
CA PRO A 66 -25.99 20.01 2.19
C PRO A 66 -27.37 20.50 1.71
N ASP A 67 -27.70 21.79 1.89
CA ASP A 67 -29.02 22.35 1.55
C ASP A 67 -29.22 22.55 0.04
N VAL A 68 -28.13 22.57 -0.74
CA VAL A 68 -28.18 22.63 -2.21
C VAL A 68 -28.42 21.24 -2.83
N GLY A 69 -28.13 20.19 -2.07
CA GLY A 69 -28.25 18.80 -2.49
C GLY A 69 -29.36 18.06 -1.75
N MET A 70 -29.08 16.81 -1.39
CA MET A 70 -30.01 15.96 -0.64
C MET A 70 -29.62 15.92 0.85
N PRO A 71 -30.49 16.41 1.77
CA PRO A 71 -30.27 16.28 3.20
C PRO A 71 -30.10 14.82 3.62
N GLN A 72 -29.04 14.55 4.38
CA GLN A 72 -28.71 13.20 4.85
C GLN A 72 -29.30 12.93 6.24
N GLY A 73 -29.57 11.66 6.54
CA GLY A 73 -29.93 11.21 7.88
C GLY A 73 -31.42 11.19 8.22
N GLN A 74 -32.30 11.16 7.21
CA GLN A 74 -33.71 10.82 7.44
C GLN A 74 -33.90 9.34 7.88
N ARG A 75 -32.94 8.49 7.52
CA ARG A 75 -32.75 7.15 8.10
C ARG A 75 -31.51 7.12 8.99
N TYR A 76 -31.36 6.04 9.75
CA TYR A 76 -30.16 5.82 10.55
C TYR A 76 -28.91 5.76 9.65
N LEU A 77 -27.91 6.59 9.98
CA LEU A 77 -26.59 6.60 9.34
C LEU A 77 -25.68 5.64 10.12
N MET A 78 -25.62 4.40 9.65
CA MET A 78 -24.95 3.32 10.36
C MET A 78 -23.41 3.41 10.28
N PRO A 79 -22.70 2.97 11.33
CA PRO A 79 -21.27 2.68 11.23
C PRO A 79 -21.01 1.37 10.48
N TYR A 80 -19.74 1.11 10.17
CA TYR A 80 -19.29 -0.16 9.58
C TYR A 80 -18.25 -0.83 10.47
N MET A 81 -18.29 -2.17 10.52
CA MET A 81 -17.26 -2.97 11.17
C MET A 81 -16.30 -3.46 10.09
N MET A 82 -14.99 -3.31 10.31
CA MET A 82 -14.00 -3.87 9.39
C MET A 82 -14.00 -5.41 9.54
N ASN A 83 -14.12 -6.13 8.42
CA ASN A 83 -14.25 -7.59 8.44
C ASN A 83 -13.10 -8.26 9.22
N HIS A 84 -13.42 -9.29 10.00
CA HIS A 84 -12.47 -10.04 10.84
C HIS A 84 -11.71 -9.19 11.87
N THR A 85 -12.28 -8.03 12.22
CA THR A 85 -11.81 -7.17 13.32
C THR A 85 -12.99 -6.79 14.21
N ASP A 86 -12.71 -6.08 15.30
CA ASP A 86 -13.66 -5.41 16.15
C ASP A 86 -13.71 -3.89 15.94
N ILE A 87 -13.10 -3.38 14.85
CA ILE A 87 -12.96 -1.96 14.58
C ILE A 87 -14.23 -1.42 13.91
N MET A 88 -14.88 -0.47 14.59
CA MET A 88 -16.03 0.26 14.09
C MET A 88 -15.60 1.63 13.53
N VAL A 89 -16.07 1.96 12.33
CA VAL A 89 -15.71 3.19 11.61
C VAL A 89 -16.94 3.97 11.15
N ASN A 90 -16.77 5.27 10.96
CA ASN A 90 -17.79 6.08 10.29
C ASN A 90 -17.82 5.75 8.79
N ALA A 91 -19.01 5.82 8.18
CA ALA A 91 -19.18 5.52 6.77
C ALA A 91 -18.35 6.44 5.85
N ASP A 92 -18.33 7.75 6.15
CA ASP A 92 -17.59 8.74 5.36
C ASP A 92 -16.05 8.54 5.42
N ASP A 93 -15.54 7.89 6.49
CA ASP A 93 -14.09 7.63 6.71
C ASP A 93 -13.57 6.46 5.84
N LEU A 94 -14.48 5.77 5.13
CA LEU A 94 -14.15 4.71 4.17
C LEU A 94 -14.05 5.22 2.72
N HIS A 95 -14.35 6.50 2.46
CA HIS A 95 -14.03 7.07 1.16
C HIS A 95 -12.50 7.23 1.05
N TRP A 96 -11.88 6.75 -0.03
CA TRP A 96 -10.42 6.69 -0.17
C TRP A 96 -9.72 8.07 -0.03
N ILE A 97 -10.38 9.16 -0.44
CA ILE A 97 -9.89 10.54 -0.23
C ILE A 97 -9.69 10.84 1.27
N ASN A 98 -10.55 10.30 2.13
CA ASN A 98 -10.52 10.49 3.58
C ASN A 98 -9.70 9.43 4.31
N ASN A 99 -9.09 8.49 3.58
CA ASN A 99 -8.40 7.34 4.16
C ASN A 99 -7.00 7.17 3.55
N ALA A 100 -5.99 7.63 4.29
CA ALA A 100 -4.60 7.55 3.84
C ALA A 100 -4.10 6.11 3.68
N ALA A 101 -4.61 5.14 4.46
CA ALA A 101 -4.21 3.73 4.32
C ALA A 101 -4.70 3.14 2.99
N MET A 102 -5.92 3.48 2.55
CA MET A 102 -6.42 3.07 1.24
C MET A 102 -5.59 3.67 0.10
N GLN A 103 -5.19 4.93 0.22
CA GLN A 103 -4.31 5.57 -0.77
C GLN A 103 -2.93 4.91 -0.82
N GLN A 104 -2.30 4.69 0.34
CA GLN A 104 -0.96 4.09 0.39
C GLN A 104 -0.95 2.65 -0.13
N CYS A 105 -2.00 1.86 0.15
CA CYS A 105 -2.14 0.51 -0.40
C CYS A 105 -2.05 0.50 -1.93
N TRP A 106 -2.77 1.42 -2.60
CA TRP A 106 -2.68 1.55 -4.05
C TRP A 106 -1.33 2.11 -4.52
N ASP A 107 -0.80 3.11 -3.82
CA ASP A 107 0.48 3.71 -4.20
C ASP A 107 1.64 2.71 -4.08
N ASP A 108 1.64 1.84 -3.06
CA ASP A 108 2.60 0.75 -2.91
C ASP A 108 2.51 -0.25 -4.08
N MET A 109 1.31 -0.68 -4.47
CA MET A 109 1.14 -1.54 -5.65
C MET A 109 1.65 -0.87 -6.93
N LYS A 110 1.30 0.41 -7.12
CA LYS A 110 1.63 1.17 -8.33
C LYS A 110 3.15 1.35 -8.48
N ARG A 111 3.88 1.56 -7.39
CA ARG A 111 5.31 1.94 -7.39
C ARG A 111 6.29 0.77 -7.37
N GLY A 112 5.82 -0.47 -7.42
CA GLY A 112 6.65 -1.67 -7.42
C GLY A 112 6.97 -2.19 -8.81
N ILE A 113 8.23 -2.59 -9.05
CA ILE A 113 8.68 -3.27 -10.27
C ILE A 113 9.57 -4.47 -9.90
N VAL A 114 9.37 -5.59 -10.59
CA VAL A 114 10.24 -6.77 -10.52
C VAL A 114 11.12 -6.83 -11.76
N LEU A 115 12.44 -7.05 -11.58
CA LEU A 115 13.42 -7.10 -12.67
C LEU A 115 14.42 -8.24 -12.47
N GLY A 116 14.62 -9.10 -13.47
CA GLY A 116 15.61 -10.19 -13.41
C GLY A 116 17.05 -9.66 -13.53
N LEU A 117 18.01 -10.32 -12.85
CA LEU A 117 19.44 -9.98 -12.92
C LEU A 117 20.27 -10.93 -13.77
N ASP A 118 19.80 -12.16 -14.00
CA ASP A 118 20.52 -13.18 -14.76
C ASP A 118 20.99 -12.70 -16.15
N ASP A 119 20.12 -11.99 -16.89
CA ASP A 119 20.45 -11.49 -18.22
C ASP A 119 21.54 -10.40 -18.19
N ALA A 120 21.54 -9.56 -17.14
CA ALA A 120 22.59 -8.57 -16.93
C ALA A 120 23.92 -9.24 -16.60
N HIS A 121 23.91 -10.29 -15.77
CA HIS A 121 25.12 -11.06 -15.47
C HIS A 121 25.67 -11.75 -16.72
N GLY A 122 24.81 -12.41 -17.50
CA GLY A 122 25.19 -13.02 -18.77
C GLY A 122 25.76 -12.01 -19.77
N LEU A 123 25.22 -10.78 -19.80
CA LEU A 123 25.75 -9.69 -20.62
C LEU A 123 27.18 -9.29 -20.18
N LEU A 124 27.42 -9.15 -18.88
CA LEU A 124 28.73 -8.80 -18.32
C LEU A 124 29.79 -9.85 -18.64
N GLU A 125 29.46 -11.12 -18.46
CA GLU A 125 30.37 -12.24 -18.76
C GLU A 125 30.63 -12.34 -20.27
N ALA A 126 29.58 -12.41 -21.08
CA ALA A 126 29.69 -12.68 -22.51
C ALA A 126 30.35 -11.52 -23.29
N ARG A 127 30.11 -10.27 -22.89
CA ARG A 127 30.61 -9.09 -23.65
C ARG A 127 31.82 -8.42 -23.03
N LEU A 128 31.96 -8.46 -21.71
CA LEU A 128 33.02 -7.74 -21.00
C LEU A 128 34.00 -8.66 -20.27
N GLY A 129 33.72 -9.97 -20.19
CA GLY A 129 34.55 -10.92 -19.45
C GLY A 129 34.65 -10.59 -17.96
N LYS A 130 33.64 -9.91 -17.40
CA LYS A 130 33.61 -9.51 -16.00
C LYS A 130 32.96 -10.61 -15.17
N GLU A 131 33.64 -10.98 -14.09
CA GLU A 131 33.13 -11.94 -13.12
C GLU A 131 31.99 -11.34 -12.29
N VAL A 132 30.96 -12.15 -12.02
CA VAL A 132 29.87 -11.82 -11.11
C VAL A 132 29.91 -12.80 -9.94
N THR A 133 30.07 -12.26 -8.73
CA THR A 133 30.12 -13.00 -7.47
C THR A 133 29.10 -12.45 -6.45
N PRO A 134 28.77 -13.19 -5.38
CA PRO A 134 27.93 -12.68 -4.30
C PRO A 134 28.41 -11.34 -3.70
N ASP A 135 29.73 -11.13 -3.63
CA ASP A 135 30.32 -9.86 -3.16
C ASP A 135 30.02 -8.72 -4.13
N THR A 136 30.17 -8.95 -5.44
CA THR A 136 29.86 -7.93 -6.46
C THR A 136 28.38 -7.61 -6.52
N ILE A 137 27.50 -8.61 -6.29
CA ILE A 137 26.05 -8.41 -6.20
C ILE A 137 25.72 -7.56 -4.97
N SER A 138 26.34 -7.85 -3.83
CA SER A 138 26.14 -7.08 -2.59
C SER A 138 26.60 -5.62 -2.76
N HIS A 139 27.74 -5.40 -3.41
CA HIS A 139 28.21 -4.06 -3.74
C HIS A 139 27.27 -3.33 -4.71
N TYR A 140 26.81 -4.01 -5.76
CA TYR A 140 25.82 -3.47 -6.69
C TYR A 140 24.54 -3.04 -5.95
N MET A 141 24.02 -3.87 -5.05
CA MET A 141 22.81 -3.55 -4.28
C MET A 141 23.01 -2.37 -3.32
N GLU A 142 24.21 -2.18 -2.78
CA GLU A 142 24.54 -1.01 -1.96
C GLU A 142 24.51 0.28 -2.79
N VAL A 143 25.13 0.25 -3.97
CA VAL A 143 25.10 1.39 -4.93
C VAL A 143 23.68 1.67 -5.40
N LEU A 144 22.91 0.62 -5.75
CA LEU A 144 21.54 0.77 -6.21
C LEU A 144 20.64 1.39 -5.14
N ASN A 145 20.81 1.03 -3.86
CA ASN A 145 20.01 1.62 -2.78
C ASN A 145 20.36 3.10 -2.50
N HIS A 146 21.52 3.58 -2.94
CA HIS A 146 21.84 5.02 -3.00
C HIS A 146 21.24 5.68 -4.25
N ALA A 147 21.37 5.04 -5.41
CA ALA A 147 20.95 5.60 -6.68
C ALA A 147 19.43 5.63 -6.87
N LEU A 148 18.72 4.56 -6.49
CA LEU A 148 17.29 4.37 -6.79
C LEU A 148 16.40 5.51 -6.25
N PRO A 149 16.61 6.02 -5.01
CA PRO A 149 15.85 7.17 -4.51
C PRO A 149 16.25 8.51 -5.15
N GLY A 150 17.33 8.56 -5.94
CA GLY A 150 17.80 9.75 -6.65
C GLY A 150 19.17 10.29 -6.18
N GLY A 151 20.05 9.43 -5.66
CA GLY A 151 21.44 9.78 -5.35
C GLY A 151 22.37 9.67 -6.56
N ALA A 152 23.38 10.54 -6.64
CA ALA A 152 24.32 10.55 -7.76
C ALA A 152 25.46 9.54 -7.57
N VAL A 153 25.82 8.81 -8.62
CA VAL A 153 26.87 7.76 -8.56
C VAL A 153 28.12 8.04 -9.41
N ILE A 154 28.08 9.03 -10.31
CA ILE A 154 29.17 9.28 -11.26
C ILE A 154 29.47 10.78 -11.45
N GLN A 155 28.47 11.58 -11.81
CA GLN A 155 28.70 12.97 -12.22
C GLN A 155 28.91 13.91 -11.03
N GLU A 156 29.79 14.91 -11.22
CA GLU A 156 29.97 16.05 -10.31
C GLU A 156 28.83 17.07 -10.45
N HIS A 157 28.58 17.84 -9.39
CA HIS A 157 27.59 18.94 -9.33
C HIS A 157 26.15 18.49 -9.67
N MET A 158 25.78 17.28 -9.28
CA MET A 158 24.39 16.82 -9.35
C MET A 158 23.57 17.37 -8.19
N VAL A 159 22.30 17.62 -8.47
CA VAL A 159 21.29 17.79 -7.41
C VAL A 159 20.72 16.42 -7.06
N GLU A 160 20.37 16.21 -5.80
CA GLU A 160 19.87 14.93 -5.28
C GLU A 160 18.54 15.13 -4.55
N THR A 161 17.77 14.05 -4.40
CA THR A 161 16.52 14.07 -3.64
C THR A 161 16.81 14.13 -2.13
N LYS A 162 15.97 14.85 -1.37
CA LYS A 162 16.07 14.84 0.09
C LYS A 162 15.65 13.46 0.62
N PRO A 163 16.51 12.70 1.32
CA PRO A 163 16.21 11.29 1.66
C PRO A 163 14.88 11.07 2.38
N MET A 164 14.49 11.96 3.30
CA MET A 164 13.21 11.82 4.01
C MET A 164 11.96 11.99 3.13
N LEU A 165 12.06 12.54 1.92
CA LEU A 165 10.95 12.61 0.96
C LEU A 165 10.84 11.36 0.09
N VAL A 166 11.84 10.47 0.14
CA VAL A 166 11.97 9.28 -0.71
C VAL A 166 12.43 8.05 0.08
N ASN A 167 12.25 8.07 1.41
CA ASN A 167 12.74 7.03 2.32
C ASN A 167 12.03 5.68 2.15
N ASP A 168 10.89 5.68 1.46
CA ASP A 168 10.11 4.51 1.10
C ASP A 168 10.62 3.82 -0.18
N SER A 169 11.66 4.39 -0.82
CA SER A 169 12.29 3.82 -2.01
C SER A 169 13.54 3.02 -1.67
N TYR A 170 13.59 1.78 -2.13
CA TYR A 170 14.70 0.86 -1.94
C TYR A 170 14.59 -0.34 -2.90
N ALA A 171 15.66 -1.12 -3.00
CA ALA A 171 15.69 -2.37 -3.75
C ALA A 171 16.17 -3.52 -2.88
N LYS A 172 15.54 -4.69 -3.07
CA LYS A 172 15.98 -5.98 -2.52
C LYS A 172 16.04 -7.02 -3.62
N ILE A 173 16.77 -8.11 -3.38
CA ILE A 173 16.78 -9.29 -4.24
C ILE A 173 16.14 -10.49 -3.56
N PHE A 174 15.59 -11.40 -4.36
CA PHE A 174 15.16 -12.72 -3.94
C PHE A 174 15.58 -13.77 -4.98
N THR A 175 15.82 -14.98 -4.53
CA THR A 175 16.28 -16.09 -5.38
C THR A 175 15.82 -17.43 -4.81
N GLY A 176 15.64 -18.43 -5.67
CA GLY A 176 15.45 -19.82 -5.24
C GLY A 176 16.74 -20.56 -4.94
N ASP A 177 17.91 -19.93 -5.12
CA ASP A 177 19.22 -20.51 -4.80
C ASP A 177 19.65 -20.13 -3.37
N ASP A 178 19.44 -21.03 -2.41
CA ASP A 178 19.76 -20.78 -1.00
C ASP A 178 21.26 -20.52 -0.78
N ASP A 179 22.15 -21.19 -1.53
CA ASP A 179 23.60 -21.00 -1.41
C ASP A 179 24.00 -19.56 -1.78
N LEU A 180 23.35 -18.99 -2.80
CA LEU A 180 23.55 -17.60 -3.18
C LEU A 180 22.90 -16.65 -2.17
N ALA A 181 21.69 -16.96 -1.70
CA ALA A 181 20.98 -16.15 -0.72
C ALA A 181 21.77 -16.02 0.60
N ASP A 182 22.47 -17.07 1.03
CA ASP A 182 23.33 -17.07 2.21
C ASP A 182 24.65 -16.30 2.00
N ALA A 183 25.12 -16.21 0.75
CA ALA A 183 26.39 -15.57 0.41
C ALA A 183 26.28 -14.04 0.17
N VAL A 184 25.09 -13.53 -0.16
CA VAL A 184 24.88 -12.08 -0.34
C VAL A 184 24.62 -11.38 1.00
N ASP A 185 24.92 -10.08 1.08
CA ASP A 185 24.65 -9.30 2.28
C ASP A 185 23.13 -9.29 2.59
N ARG A 186 22.79 -9.83 3.76
CA ARG A 186 21.42 -9.95 4.28
C ARG A 186 20.63 -8.64 4.32
N ARG A 187 21.27 -7.48 4.31
CA ARG A 187 20.59 -6.16 4.24
C ARG A 187 19.76 -6.02 2.96
N PHE A 188 20.18 -6.68 1.89
CA PHE A 188 19.57 -6.58 0.55
C PHE A 188 18.68 -7.76 0.19
N LEU A 189 18.61 -8.79 1.05
CA LEU A 189 17.82 -10.00 0.78
C LEU A 189 16.35 -9.82 1.22
N LEU A 190 15.44 -10.21 0.34
CA LEU A 190 14.08 -10.60 0.67
C LEU A 190 14.04 -12.13 0.74
N ASP A 191 14.12 -12.65 1.96
CA ASP A 191 14.39 -14.07 2.23
C ASP A 191 13.10 -14.91 2.14
N ILE A 192 13.00 -15.73 1.08
CA ILE A 192 11.83 -16.59 0.83
C ILE A 192 11.59 -17.55 1.98
N ASN A 193 12.64 -18.11 2.59
CA ASN A 193 12.50 -19.09 3.68
C ASN A 193 11.91 -18.44 4.94
N LYS A 194 12.22 -17.16 5.20
CA LYS A 194 11.67 -16.41 6.33
C LYS A 194 10.25 -15.95 6.09
N GLU A 195 9.98 -15.34 4.94
CA GLU A 195 8.66 -14.74 4.67
C GLU A 195 7.59 -15.81 4.38
N PHE A 196 7.99 -16.99 3.88
CA PHE A 196 7.09 -18.08 3.49
C PHE A 196 7.35 -19.38 4.27
N ALA A 197 7.58 -19.26 5.58
CA ALA A 197 7.76 -20.40 6.49
C ALA A 197 6.49 -21.26 6.69
N ALA A 198 5.35 -20.83 6.15
CA ALA A 198 4.08 -21.54 6.22
C ALA A 198 4.09 -22.84 5.39
N GLY A 199 3.20 -23.76 5.75
CA GLY A 199 2.96 -25.00 5.01
C GLY A 199 1.73 -25.74 5.52
N TRP A 200 1.36 -26.82 4.83
CA TRP A 200 0.18 -27.61 5.10
C TRP A 200 0.51 -28.89 5.89
N GLU A 201 1.55 -29.62 5.50
CA GLU A 201 1.99 -30.85 6.20
C GLU A 201 3.29 -30.63 6.99
N LYS A 202 4.19 -29.78 6.50
CA LYS A 202 5.43 -29.37 7.16
C LYS A 202 5.71 -27.86 7.01
N PRO A 203 6.48 -27.25 7.93
CA PRO A 203 6.95 -25.87 7.77
C PRO A 203 7.74 -25.68 6.47
N GLY A 204 7.56 -24.54 5.82
CA GLY A 204 8.32 -24.14 4.63
C GLY A 204 7.81 -24.69 3.29
N GLU A 205 6.69 -25.41 3.24
CA GLU A 205 6.15 -25.88 1.95
C GLU A 205 5.84 -24.75 0.96
N GLN A 206 5.42 -23.58 1.45
CA GLN A 206 5.23 -22.42 0.58
C GLN A 206 6.57 -21.94 0.02
N ALA A 207 7.62 -21.87 0.85
CA ALA A 207 8.96 -21.54 0.40
C ALA A 207 9.48 -22.57 -0.62
N ASP A 208 9.28 -23.87 -0.38
CA ASP A 208 9.67 -24.95 -1.31
C ASP A 208 9.04 -24.74 -2.69
N GLN A 209 7.72 -24.51 -2.75
CA GLN A 209 6.99 -24.25 -4.00
C GLN A 209 7.50 -23.01 -4.74
N LEU A 210 7.75 -21.93 -4.00
CA LEU A 210 8.24 -20.66 -4.58
C LEU A 210 9.66 -20.82 -5.13
N LYS A 211 10.57 -21.42 -4.37
CA LYS A 211 11.96 -21.64 -4.80
C LYS A 211 12.03 -22.59 -5.99
N GLU A 212 11.20 -23.63 -6.03
CA GLU A 212 11.08 -24.52 -7.20
C GLU A 212 10.63 -23.76 -8.45
N ALA A 213 9.61 -22.91 -8.33
CA ALA A 213 9.08 -22.14 -9.46
C ALA A 213 10.05 -21.04 -9.95
N ILE A 214 10.76 -20.38 -9.03
CA ILE A 214 11.76 -19.34 -9.36
C ILE A 214 13.03 -19.99 -9.93
N GLY A 215 13.40 -21.16 -9.41
CA GLY A 215 14.65 -21.83 -9.70
C GLY A 215 15.87 -21.04 -9.20
N LYS A 216 17.06 -21.38 -9.72
CA LYS A 216 18.32 -20.70 -9.42
C LYS A 216 18.47 -19.35 -10.16
N LYS A 217 17.42 -18.53 -10.12
CA LYS A 217 17.31 -17.21 -10.75
C LYS A 217 17.31 -16.11 -9.72
N ILE A 218 17.80 -14.94 -10.11
CA ILE A 218 17.92 -13.77 -9.24
C ILE A 218 16.97 -12.69 -9.73
N TRP A 219 16.08 -12.25 -8.85
CA TRP A 219 15.12 -11.21 -9.12
C TRP A 219 15.27 -10.05 -8.16
N GLN A 220 15.16 -8.84 -8.67
CA GLN A 220 15.07 -7.62 -7.90
C GLN A 220 13.60 -7.25 -7.71
N ILE A 221 13.25 -6.78 -6.51
CA ILE A 221 12.06 -5.98 -6.27
C ILE A 221 12.53 -4.54 -5.97
N LEU A 222 12.06 -3.60 -6.79
CA LEU A 222 12.39 -2.18 -6.68
C LEU A 222 11.12 -1.39 -6.37
N TRP A 223 11.19 -0.60 -5.31
CA TRP A 223 10.12 0.28 -4.91
C TRP A 223 10.53 1.72 -5.17
N MET A 224 9.84 2.40 -6.07
CA MET A 224 10.07 3.82 -6.35
C MET A 224 9.46 4.68 -5.24
N PRO A 225 9.86 5.96 -5.09
CA PRO A 225 9.28 6.83 -4.09
C PRO A 225 7.78 7.05 -4.34
N THR A 226 6.96 7.00 -3.28
CA THR A 226 5.51 7.24 -3.37
C THR A 226 5.21 8.59 -4.00
N VAL A 227 6.00 9.62 -3.69
CA VAL A 227 5.83 10.97 -4.26
C VAL A 227 5.97 10.97 -5.78
N VAL A 228 6.81 10.11 -6.37
CA VAL A 228 6.91 9.97 -7.83
C VAL A 228 5.59 9.45 -8.40
N GLY A 229 5.04 8.38 -7.82
CA GLY A 229 3.76 7.79 -8.28
C GLY A 229 2.52 8.67 -8.04
N ARG A 230 2.62 9.65 -7.14
CA ARG A 230 1.59 10.68 -6.92
C ARG A 230 1.72 11.87 -7.86
N MET A 231 2.93 12.23 -8.26
CA MET A 231 3.21 13.37 -9.14
C MET A 231 3.16 13.01 -10.63
N THR A 232 3.37 11.74 -10.97
CA THR A 232 3.34 11.22 -12.34
C THR A 232 2.29 10.11 -12.49
N ASP A 233 2.69 8.95 -13.01
CA ASP A 233 1.84 7.79 -13.27
C ASP A 233 2.64 6.47 -13.15
N GLY A 234 1.96 5.33 -13.26
CA GLY A 234 2.59 4.01 -13.23
C GLY A 234 3.55 3.72 -14.40
N GLY A 235 3.44 4.46 -15.52
CA GLY A 235 4.37 4.35 -16.64
C GLY A 235 5.77 4.87 -16.31
N THR A 236 5.91 5.66 -15.25
CA THR A 236 7.22 6.13 -14.77
C THR A 236 8.06 5.00 -14.18
N MET A 237 7.43 4.01 -13.55
CA MET A 237 8.10 3.07 -12.64
C MET A 237 9.16 2.21 -13.33
N PHE A 238 8.80 1.54 -14.43
CA PHE A 238 9.76 0.71 -15.16
C PHE A 238 10.87 1.53 -15.84
N ARG A 239 10.56 2.79 -16.22
CA ARG A 239 11.55 3.69 -16.81
C ARG A 239 12.55 4.16 -15.76
N TRP A 240 12.07 4.52 -14.56
CA TRP A 240 12.90 4.90 -13.43
C TRP A 240 13.88 3.77 -13.07
N VAL A 241 13.38 2.54 -12.97
CA VAL A 241 14.24 1.36 -12.76
C VAL A 241 15.34 1.28 -13.82
N GLY A 242 14.99 1.38 -15.11
CA GLY A 242 15.97 1.29 -16.19
C GLY A 242 17.01 2.42 -16.24
N MET A 243 16.81 3.53 -15.51
CA MET A 243 17.81 4.61 -15.40
C MET A 243 18.76 4.42 -14.23
N GLN A 244 18.28 3.83 -13.13
CA GLN A 244 19.05 3.70 -11.89
C GLN A 244 19.78 2.34 -11.76
N VAL A 245 19.35 1.34 -12.55
CA VAL A 245 20.03 0.04 -12.75
C VAL A 245 21.06 0.16 -13.86
#